data_AF-A0A4Q6GKS3-F1
#
_entry.id   AF-A0A4Q6GKS3-F1
#
_cell.length_a   1.000
_cell.length_b   1.000
_cell.length_c   1.000
_cell.angle_alpha   90.00
_cell.angle_beta   90.00
_cell.angle_gamma   90.00
#
_symmetry.space_group_name_H-M   'P 1'
#
loop_
_entity.id
_entity.type
_entity.pdbx_description
1 polymer ?
#
loop_
_entity_poly.entity_id
_entity_poly.type
_entity_poly.pdbx_seq_one_letter_code
_entity_poly.pdbx_strand_id
1 'polypeptide(L)' 'ALAYKIGELRIQQVRAKAEKELGDKFDIREFHAEVLKDGSVPLDVLTAKIDRWIASKKG' A
#
# COMPACT_ATOMS: atom_id res chain seq x y z
N ALA A 1 -9.98 -18.95 5.02
CA ALA A 1 -8.59 -18.83 5.48
C ALA A 1 -7.57 -18.42 4.39
N LEU A 2 -7.91 -18.50 3.08
CA LEU A 2 -7.00 -18.08 2.00
C LEU A 2 -6.87 -16.56 1.84
N ALA A 3 -7.97 -15.82 2.07
CA ALA A 3 -8.04 -14.37 1.91
C ALA A 3 -7.04 -13.61 2.79
N TYR A 4 -6.75 -14.11 4.00
CA TYR A 4 -5.78 -13.48 4.92
C TYR A 4 -4.35 -13.58 4.39
N LYS A 5 -3.98 -14.76 3.88
CA LYS A 5 -2.67 -15.02 3.25
C LYS A 5 -2.49 -14.20 1.98
N ILE A 6 -3.55 -14.12 1.15
CA ILE A 6 -3.56 -13.32 -0.08
C ILE A 6 -3.43 -11.82 0.27
N GLY A 7 -4.13 -11.36 1.30
CA GLY A 7 -4.04 -9.97 1.77
C GLY A 7 -2.66 -9.60 2.28
N GLU A 8 -2.06 -10.46 3.11
CA GLU A 8 -0.70 -10.28 3.62
C GLU A 8 0.33 -10.20 2.47
N LEU A 9 0.29 -11.15 1.54
CA LEU A 9 1.18 -11.15 0.37
C LEU A 9 0.98 -9.89 -0.48
N ARG A 10 -0.27 -9.45 -0.66
CA ARG A 10 -0.56 -8.26 -1.44
C ARG A 10 0.02 -7.02 -0.78
N ILE A 11 -0.21 -6.83 0.52
CA ILE A 11 0.32 -5.69 1.29
C ILE A 11 1.86 -5.66 1.21
N GLN A 12 2.52 -6.81 1.33
CA GLN A 12 3.97 -6.91 1.17
C GLN A 12 4.43 -6.46 -0.23
N GLN A 13 3.73 -6.86 -1.29
CA GLN A 13 4.04 -6.43 -2.65
C GLN A 13 3.87 -4.93 -2.86
N VAL A 14 2.77 -4.33 -2.38
CA VAL A 14 2.55 -2.88 -2.56
C VAL A 14 3.54 -2.07 -1.73
N ARG A 15 3.92 -2.56 -0.54
CA ARG A 15 4.98 -1.96 0.28
C ARG A 15 6.32 -1.97 -0.46
N ALA A 16 6.75 -3.13 -0.97
CA ALA A 16 8.01 -3.23 -1.71
C ALA A 16 8.02 -2.33 -2.96
N LYS A 17 6.88 -2.20 -3.64
CA LYS A 17 6.71 -1.27 -4.76
C LYS A 17 6.84 0.20 -4.31
N ALA A 18 6.19 0.57 -3.21
CA ALA A 18 6.28 1.92 -2.66
C ALA A 18 7.71 2.28 -2.23
N GLU A 19 8.41 1.37 -1.54
CA GLU A 19 9.81 1.53 -1.14
C GLU A 19 10.71 1.74 -2.37
N LYS A 20 10.47 0.99 -3.45
CA LYS A 20 11.24 1.11 -4.70
C LYS A 20 10.94 2.40 -5.48
N GLU A 21 9.67 2.79 -5.58
CA GLU A 21 9.25 3.96 -6.37
C GLU A 21 9.53 5.29 -5.67
N LEU A 22 9.40 5.33 -4.34
CA LEU A 22 9.59 6.54 -3.55
C LEU A 22 11.02 6.69 -3.00
N GLY A 23 11.76 5.59 -2.80
CA GLY A 23 13.12 5.62 -2.28
C GLY A 23 13.18 6.40 -0.97
N ASP A 24 13.97 7.47 -0.94
CA ASP A 24 14.13 8.35 0.24
C ASP A 24 12.86 9.13 0.62
N LYS A 25 11.89 9.25 -0.30
CA LYS A 25 10.58 9.86 -0.03
C LYS A 25 9.58 8.86 0.59
N PHE A 26 9.96 7.60 0.75
CA PHE A 26 9.08 6.59 1.34
C PHE A 26 8.97 6.78 2.86
N ASP A 27 7.75 7.03 3.35
CA ASP A 27 7.45 7.02 4.77
C ASP A 27 6.53 5.84 5.11
N ILE A 28 7.02 4.92 5.95
CA ILE A 28 6.27 3.76 6.42
C ILE A 28 5.07 4.13 7.29
N ARG A 29 5.12 5.26 7.99
CA ARG A 29 4.02 5.76 8.81
C ARG A 29 2.89 6.26 7.92
N GLU A 30 3.21 7.02 6.87
CA GLU A 30 2.21 7.44 5.88
C GLU A 30 1.64 6.24 5.12
N PHE A 31 2.46 5.26 4.77
CA PHE A 31 1.99 4.00 4.17
C PHE A 31 0.99 3.28 5.07
N HIS A 32 1.32 3.05 6.35
CA HIS A 32 0.39 2.41 7.28
C HIS A 32 -0.86 3.25 7.54
N ALA A 33 -0.73 4.58 7.58
CA ALA A 33 -1.88 5.47 7.70
C ALA A 33 -2.81 5.29 6.51
N GLU A 34 -2.29 5.29 5.27
CA GLU A 34 -3.10 5.12 4.07
C GLU A 34 -3.74 3.71 3.98
N VAL A 35 -3.05 2.67 4.45
CA VAL A 35 -3.61 1.31 4.54
C VAL A 35 -4.75 1.22 5.56
N LEU A 36 -4.62 1.89 6.72
CA LEU A 36 -5.61 1.83 7.80
C LEU A 36 -6.76 2.84 7.64
N LYS A 37 -6.57 3.90 6.85
CA LYS A 37 -7.49 5.02 6.68
C LYS A 37 -8.89 4.60 6.26
N ASP A 38 -9.00 3.57 5.43
CA ASP A 38 -10.27 3.10 4.88
C ASP A 38 -10.84 1.87 5.58
N GLY A 39 -10.17 1.36 6.60
CA GLY A 39 -10.59 0.15 7.31
C GLY A 39 -10.62 -1.09 6.41
N SER A 40 -11.66 -1.93 6.54
CA SER A 40 -11.82 -3.14 5.72
C SER A 40 -12.32 -2.80 4.32
N VAL A 41 -11.39 -2.55 3.41
CA VAL A 41 -11.66 -2.46 1.97
C VAL A 41 -11.19 -3.72 1.23
N PRO A 42 -11.79 -4.04 0.07
CA PRO A 42 -11.27 -5.08 -0.81
C PRO A 42 -9.80 -4.80 -1.18
N LEU A 43 -8.99 -5.86 -1.29
CA LEU A 43 -7.56 -5.76 -1.59
C LEU A 43 -7.26 -5.03 -2.90
N ASP A 44 -8.13 -5.15 -3.89
CA ASP A 44 -8.00 -4.47 -5.17
C ASP A 44 -8.14 -2.94 -5.00
N VAL A 45 -9.07 -2.51 -4.14
CA VAL A 45 -9.28 -1.10 -3.82
C VAL A 45 -8.10 -0.56 -3.02
N LEU A 46 -7.62 -1.32 -2.03
CA LEU A 46 -6.43 -0.96 -1.25
C LEU A 46 -5.23 -0.75 -2.16
N THR A 47 -5.00 -1.66 -3.10
CA THR A 47 -3.88 -1.53 -4.04
C THR A 47 -4.02 -0.27 -4.90
N ALA A 48 -5.19 -0.05 -5.50
CA ALA A 48 -5.42 1.10 -6.36
C ALA A 48 -5.28 2.44 -5.60
N LYS A 49 -5.51 2.45 -4.28
CA LYS A 49 -5.26 3.60 -3.42
C LYS A 49 -3.79 3.82 -3.15
N ILE A 50 -3.07 2.77 -2.74
CA ILE A 50 -1.62 2.86 -2.53
C ILE A 50 -0.91 3.28 -3.82
N ASP A 51 -1.30 2.75 -4.97
CA ASP A 51 -0.72 3.15 -6.27
C ASP A 51 -0.96 4.64 -6.56
N ARG A 52 -2.14 5.18 -6.24
CA ARG A 52 -2.44 6.61 -6.35
C ARG A 52 -1.62 7.45 -5.37
N TRP A 53 -1.46 6.98 -4.14
CA TRP A 53 -0.64 7.64 -3.13
C TRP A 53 0.84 7.69 -3.55
N ILE A 54 1.40 6.58 -4.04
CA ILE A 54 2.76 6.53 -4.60
C ILE A 54 2.90 7.53 -5.74
N ALA A 55 1.96 7.54 -6.70
CA ALA A 55 1.98 8.49 -7.82
C ALA A 55 1.94 9.95 -7.35
N SER A 56 1.16 10.25 -6.30
CA SER A 56 1.08 11.59 -5.69
C SER A 56 2.38 12.00 -4.98
N LYS A 57 3.19 11.07 -4.48
CA LYS A 57 4.44 11.34 -3.75
C LYS A 57 5.68 11.35 -4.66
N LYS A 58 5.58 10.70 -5.83
CA LYS A 58 6.61 10.73 -6.88
C LYS A 58 6.68 12.07 -7.60
N GLY A 59 5.53 12.76 -7.70
CA GLY A 59 5.40 14.12 -8.26
C GLY A 59 6.17 15.19 -7.48
#